data_AF-A0A821KKV3-F1
#
_entry.id   AF-A0A821KKV3-F1
#
_cell.length_a   1.000
_cell.length_b   1.000
_cell.length_c   1.000
_cell.angle_alpha   90.00
_cell.angle_beta   90.00
_cell.angle_gamma   90.00
#
_symmetry.space_group_name_H-M   'P 1'
#
loop_
_entity.id
_entity.type
_entity.pdbx_description
1 polymer ?
#
loop_
_entity_poly.entity_id
_entity_poly.type
_entity_poly.pdbx_seq_one_letter_code
_entity_poly.pdbx_strand_id
1 'polypeptide(L)'
;LAVLKIESNNYRNISSSYGKRHLVVGSTVWTLQKLDRSIVFDVIFIDEATQLLTSHAVLAINRLADHQESRMIVAGDSLQLPSVKRCTYPPLPHPVPDLFSSVFHCILRDENNFPISLHTEKLFEQISRCPYLSIFNENHHMNDQLSDFTRLLYGENYRHGRSRPALSISAINDSNPYLLGSLLVDSSSFSTRSEDLDLESHLVHSLINELVLRISLSSIFIITPHRMQRSAIQQKLKNNLF
;
A
#
# COMPACT_ATOMS: atom_id res chain seq x y z
N LEU A 1 1.28 19.98 20.58
CA LEU A 1 1.31 19.35 19.25
C LEU A 1 0.00 19.67 18.54
N ALA A 2 0.03 20.30 17.37
CA ALA A 2 -1.14 20.47 16.52
C ALA A 2 -1.06 19.48 15.36
N VAL A 3 -2.11 18.68 15.14
CA VAL A 3 -2.18 17.72 14.02
C VAL A 3 -3.27 18.17 13.07
N LEU A 4 -2.91 18.38 11.80
CA LEU A 4 -3.82 18.83 10.75
C LEU A 4 -3.83 17.81 9.61
N LYS A 5 -5.02 17.35 9.25
CA LYS A 5 -5.24 16.62 8.00
C LYS A 5 -5.64 17.62 6.92
N ILE A 6 -4.85 17.69 5.85
CA ILE A 6 -5.16 18.53 4.71
C ILE A 6 -5.84 17.70 3.64
N GLU A 7 -6.95 18.24 3.18
CA GLU A 7 -7.72 17.77 2.06
C GLU A 7 -7.85 18.90 1.05
N SER A 8 -8.27 18.54 -0.17
CA SER A 8 -8.36 19.51 -1.26
C SER A 8 -9.30 20.69 -0.98
N ASN A 9 -10.20 20.56 0.00
CA ASN A 9 -11.19 21.58 0.35
C ASN A 9 -10.81 22.45 1.56
N ASN A 10 -9.76 22.13 2.33
CA ASN A 10 -9.47 22.80 3.60
C ASN A 10 -8.02 23.34 3.74
N TYR A 11 -7.21 23.27 2.68
CA TYR A 11 -5.77 23.63 2.72
C TYR A 11 -5.46 25.09 3.11
N ARG A 12 -6.42 26.01 2.98
CA ARG A 12 -6.25 27.42 3.38
C ARG A 12 -6.24 27.64 4.89
N ASN A 13 -6.68 26.66 5.68
CA ASN A 13 -6.79 26.78 7.14
C ASN A 13 -5.44 26.64 7.88
N ILE A 14 -4.34 26.39 7.17
CA ILE A 14 -3.03 26.18 7.80
C ILE A 14 -2.38 27.49 8.20
N SER A 15 -2.62 28.58 7.44
CA SER A 15 -2.01 29.88 7.72
C SER A 15 -2.36 30.41 9.11
N SER A 16 -3.52 30.04 9.68
CA SER A 16 -3.93 30.43 11.04
C SER A 16 -3.26 29.60 12.15
N SER A 17 -2.70 28.44 11.81
CA SER A 17 -1.98 27.57 12.75
C SER A 17 -0.45 27.59 12.55
N TYR A 18 0.01 28.28 11.50
CA TYR A 18 1.43 28.51 11.22
C TYR A 18 2.04 29.37 12.33
N GLY A 19 3.14 28.92 12.93
CA GLY A 19 3.75 29.55 14.11
C GLY A 19 3.47 28.83 15.44
N LYS A 20 2.69 27.74 15.45
CA LYS A 20 2.67 26.82 16.61
C LYS A 20 3.99 26.06 16.71
N ARG A 21 4.51 25.91 17.94
CA ARG A 21 5.82 25.28 18.23
C ARG A 21 6.00 23.87 17.67
N HIS A 22 4.92 23.09 17.53
CA HIS A 22 4.95 21.75 16.96
C HIS A 22 3.68 21.50 16.12
N LEU A 23 3.87 21.33 14.82
CA LEU A 23 2.81 21.14 13.83
C LEU A 23 3.07 19.85 13.03
N VAL A 24 2.07 18.98 12.93
CA VAL A 24 2.08 17.78 12.08
C VAL A 24 1.00 17.95 11.04
N VAL A 25 1.36 17.66 9.79
CA VAL A 25 0.50 17.83 8.62
C VAL A 25 0.43 16.52 7.86
N GLY A 26 -0.77 15.94 7.78
CA GLY A 26 -1.04 14.75 6.96
C GLY A 26 -1.73 15.13 5.66
N SER A 27 -1.16 14.75 4.52
CA SER A 27 -1.68 15.10 3.19
C SER A 27 -1.13 14.17 2.10
N THR A 28 -1.85 14.06 0.98
CA THR A 28 -1.24 13.60 -0.28
C THR A 28 -0.24 14.65 -0.79
N VAL A 29 0.79 14.22 -1.55
CA VAL A 29 1.77 15.14 -2.16
C VAL A 29 1.11 16.20 -3.07
N TRP A 30 0.03 15.82 -3.75
CA TRP A 30 -0.75 16.70 -4.63
C TRP A 30 -1.54 17.77 -3.89
N THR A 31 -1.95 17.50 -2.65
CA THR A 31 -2.63 18.50 -1.83
C THR A 31 -1.61 19.37 -1.10
N LEU A 32 -0.46 18.80 -0.72
CA LEU A 32 0.65 19.51 -0.09
C LEU A 32 1.21 20.64 -0.98
N GLN A 33 1.30 20.41 -2.30
CA GLN A 33 1.77 21.45 -3.22
C GLN A 33 0.91 22.73 -3.22
N LYS A 34 -0.37 22.63 -2.79
CA LYS A 34 -1.32 23.76 -2.76
C LYS A 34 -1.08 24.72 -1.60
N LEU A 35 -0.23 24.35 -0.65
CA LEU A 35 0.15 25.22 0.45
C LEU A 35 0.97 26.41 -0.02
N ASP A 36 0.94 27.49 0.76
CA ASP A 36 1.82 28.63 0.56
C ASP A 36 3.28 28.16 0.50
N ARG A 37 4.08 28.67 -0.45
CA ARG A 37 5.47 28.25 -0.67
C ARG A 37 6.39 28.52 0.52
N SER A 38 6.04 29.49 1.36
CA SER A 38 6.77 29.81 2.60
C SER A 38 6.63 28.75 3.68
N ILE A 39 5.63 27.86 3.57
CA ILE A 39 5.42 26.76 4.51
C ILE A 39 6.37 25.62 4.15
N VAL A 40 7.32 25.38 5.06
CA VAL A 40 8.30 24.30 5.03
C VAL A 40 8.23 23.46 6.31
N PHE A 41 8.82 22.28 6.28
CA PHE A 41 8.82 21.30 7.37
C PHE A 41 10.25 20.88 7.68
N ASP A 42 10.58 20.78 8.98
CA ASP A 42 11.87 20.24 9.43
C ASP A 42 11.98 18.75 9.11
N VAL A 43 10.85 18.03 9.16
CA VAL A 43 10.79 16.59 8.92
C VAL A 43 9.66 16.25 7.97
N ILE A 44 9.96 15.42 6.97
CA ILE A 44 8.97 14.86 6.03
C ILE A 44 8.96 13.34 6.15
N PHE A 45 7.76 12.80 6.37
CA PHE A 45 7.49 11.36 6.27
C PHE A 45 6.76 11.09 4.95
N ILE A 46 7.28 10.15 4.16
CA ILE A 46 6.61 9.63 2.96
C ILE A 46 6.29 8.16 3.23
N ASP A 47 5.00 7.89 3.45
CA ASP A 47 4.47 6.54 3.56
C ASP A 47 4.11 5.98 2.18
N GLU A 48 4.08 4.64 2.04
CA GLU A 48 3.83 3.93 0.78
C GLU A 48 4.74 4.42 -0.37
N ALA A 49 5.98 4.74 -0.05
CA ALA A 49 6.90 5.42 -0.96
C ALA A 49 7.32 4.58 -2.16
N THR A 50 7.18 3.26 -2.10
CA THR A 50 7.38 2.35 -3.23
C THR A 50 6.28 2.49 -4.29
N GLN A 51 5.12 3.02 -3.91
CA GLN A 51 4.01 3.34 -4.81
C GLN A 51 4.08 4.78 -5.36
N LEU A 52 4.95 5.64 -4.80
CA LEU A 52 5.06 7.04 -5.18
C LEU A 52 6.21 7.27 -6.18
N LEU A 53 5.88 7.70 -7.40
CA LEU A 53 6.87 8.10 -8.39
C LEU A 53 7.81 9.20 -7.86
N THR A 54 9.11 9.07 -8.13
CA THR A 54 10.13 10.06 -7.74
C THR A 54 9.75 11.47 -8.17
N SER A 55 9.25 11.65 -9.39
CA SER A 55 8.81 12.95 -9.92
C SER A 55 7.67 13.57 -9.11
N HIS A 56 6.77 12.77 -8.53
CA HIS A 56 5.71 13.27 -7.65
C HIS A 56 6.21 13.56 -6.24
N ALA A 57 7.18 12.77 -5.75
CA ALA A 57 7.77 12.97 -4.43
C ALA A 57 8.52 14.31 -4.31
N VAL A 58 9.03 14.85 -5.43
CA VAL A 58 9.63 16.21 -5.47
C VAL A 58 8.69 17.27 -4.91
N LEU A 59 7.36 17.11 -5.06
CA LEU A 59 6.37 18.03 -4.48
C LEU A 59 6.44 18.08 -2.94
N ALA A 60 6.77 16.96 -2.31
CA ALA A 60 7.00 16.89 -0.87
C ALA A 60 8.42 17.36 -0.53
N ILE A 61 9.44 16.90 -1.26
CA ILE A 61 10.84 17.25 -0.99
C ILE A 61 11.07 18.77 -1.05
N ASN A 62 10.41 19.48 -1.96
CA ASN A 62 10.45 20.95 -2.06
C ASN A 62 9.85 21.67 -0.85
N ARG A 63 9.25 20.95 0.10
CA ARG A 63 8.71 21.47 1.36
C ARG A 63 9.62 21.15 2.54
N LEU A 64 10.74 20.47 2.34
CA LEU A 64 11.72 20.25 3.39
C LEU A 64 12.47 21.57 3.64
N ALA A 65 12.62 21.95 4.91
CA ALA A 65 13.37 23.14 5.27
C ALA A 65 14.86 22.99 4.87
N ASP A 66 15.50 24.08 4.47
CA ASP A 66 16.90 24.07 4.05
C ASP A 66 17.83 24.40 5.22
N HIS A 67 17.94 23.47 6.17
CA HIS A 67 18.89 23.57 7.28
C HIS A 67 19.40 22.18 7.71
N GLN A 68 20.51 22.15 8.45
CA GLN A 68 21.22 20.91 8.79
C GLN A 68 20.40 19.90 9.61
N GLU A 69 19.40 20.36 10.36
CA GLU A 69 18.51 19.49 11.17
C GLU A 69 17.40 18.83 10.34
N SER A 70 17.26 19.17 9.06
CA SER A 70 16.15 18.66 8.24
C SER A 70 16.28 17.17 7.94
N ARG A 71 15.17 16.43 7.99
CA ARG A 71 15.15 14.98 7.76
C ARG A 71 14.03 14.56 6.84
N MET A 72 14.31 13.60 5.96
CA MET A 72 13.30 12.89 5.20
C MET A 72 13.32 11.42 5.62
N ILE A 73 12.16 10.90 5.98
CA ILE A 73 11.95 9.51 6.36
C ILE A 73 10.99 8.92 5.34
N VAL A 74 11.36 7.76 4.80
CA VAL A 74 10.64 7.11 3.71
C VAL A 74 10.32 5.69 4.16
N ALA A 75 9.05 5.34 4.13
CA ALA A 75 8.55 4.01 4.44
C ALA A 75 7.91 3.42 3.17
N GLY A 76 8.19 2.16 2.90
CA GLY A 76 7.67 1.45 1.74
C GLY A 76 8.20 0.03 1.69
N ASP A 77 7.64 -0.74 0.77
CA ASP A 77 7.93 -2.15 0.60
C ASP A 77 8.09 -2.47 -0.89
N SER A 78 9.28 -2.91 -1.29
CA SER A 78 9.63 -3.17 -2.68
C SER A 78 9.02 -4.47 -3.22
N LEU A 79 8.48 -5.33 -2.35
CA LEU A 79 7.76 -6.54 -2.73
C LEU A 79 6.26 -6.33 -2.92
N GLN A 80 5.75 -5.18 -2.48
CA GLN A 80 4.35 -4.80 -2.69
C GLN A 80 4.17 -4.11 -4.05
N LEU A 81 3.02 -3.46 -4.23
CA LEU A 81 2.69 -2.81 -5.50
C LEU A 81 3.72 -1.72 -5.83
N PRO A 82 4.27 -1.70 -7.05
CA PRO A 82 5.12 -0.61 -7.49
C PRO A 82 4.28 0.60 -7.91
N SER A 83 4.94 1.75 -8.04
CA SER A 83 4.35 2.94 -8.65
C SER A 83 3.79 2.66 -10.05
N VAL A 84 2.58 3.17 -10.34
CA VAL A 84 1.96 3.04 -11.68
C VAL A 84 2.65 3.96 -12.68
N LYS A 85 3.33 3.36 -13.66
CA LYS A 85 3.96 4.06 -14.80
C LYS A 85 3.01 4.05 -16.00
N ARG A 86 2.90 5.18 -16.71
CA ARG A 86 2.05 5.28 -17.92
C ARG A 86 2.72 4.76 -19.19
N CYS A 87 4.05 4.80 -19.22
CA CYS A 87 4.85 4.45 -20.38
C CYS A 87 6.12 3.71 -19.93
N THR A 88 6.79 3.07 -20.89
CA THR A 88 8.17 2.62 -20.72
C THR A 88 9.10 3.82 -20.80
N TYR A 89 10.01 3.92 -19.84
CA TYR A 89 11.02 4.98 -19.79
C TYR A 89 12.39 4.42 -20.21
N PRO A 90 13.28 5.26 -20.77
CA PRO A 90 14.60 4.80 -21.19
C PRO A 90 15.41 4.30 -19.98
N PRO A 91 16.26 3.28 -20.16
CA PRO A 91 17.19 2.86 -19.13
C PRO A 91 18.17 3.99 -18.82
N LEU A 92 18.48 4.17 -17.54
CA LEU A 92 19.49 5.14 -17.09
C LEU A 92 20.85 4.43 -16.96
N PRO A 93 21.97 5.09 -17.34
CA PRO A 93 23.29 4.50 -17.18
C PRO A 93 23.66 4.38 -15.70
N HIS A 94 24.35 3.32 -15.30
CA HIS A 94 24.96 3.26 -13.97
C HIS A 94 26.08 4.32 -13.85
N PRO A 95 26.24 5.03 -12.71
CA PRO A 95 25.55 4.87 -11.43
C PRO A 95 24.39 5.86 -11.21
N VAL A 96 23.65 6.26 -12.26
CA VAL A 96 22.53 7.21 -12.10
C VAL A 96 21.39 6.55 -11.31
N PRO A 97 20.82 7.20 -10.29
CA PRO A 97 19.65 6.68 -9.56
C PRO A 97 18.44 6.48 -10.49
N ASP A 98 17.57 5.54 -10.17
CA ASP A 98 16.34 5.31 -10.95
C ASP A 98 15.30 6.42 -10.74
N LEU A 99 15.38 7.46 -11.58
CA LEU A 99 14.50 8.63 -11.55
C LEU A 99 13.07 8.33 -12.03
N PHE A 100 12.87 7.23 -12.76
CA PHE A 100 11.59 6.89 -13.38
C PHE A 100 10.77 5.90 -12.55
N SER A 101 11.25 5.53 -11.37
CA SER A 101 10.66 4.57 -10.46
C SER A 101 10.12 5.27 -9.21
N SER A 102 10.03 4.52 -8.13
CA SER A 102 9.57 5.03 -6.85
C SER A 102 10.65 5.88 -6.17
N VAL A 103 10.23 6.85 -5.34
CA VAL A 103 11.17 7.65 -4.56
C VAL A 103 11.99 6.78 -3.61
N PHE A 104 11.38 5.73 -3.06
CA PHE A 104 12.07 4.74 -2.22
C PHE A 104 13.27 4.15 -2.98
N HIS A 105 13.07 3.70 -4.22
CA HIS A 105 14.15 3.14 -5.04
C HIS A 105 15.21 4.20 -5.40
N CYS A 106 14.77 5.41 -5.75
CA CYS A 106 15.66 6.48 -6.17
C CYS A 106 16.65 6.92 -5.07
N ILE A 107 16.30 6.80 -3.80
CA ILE A 107 17.13 7.27 -2.68
C ILE A 107 17.98 6.17 -2.03
N LEU A 108 17.79 4.90 -2.40
CA LEU A 108 18.61 3.82 -1.85
C LEU A 108 20.09 4.02 -2.25
N ARG A 109 20.96 3.91 -1.26
CA ARG A 109 22.41 4.07 -1.41
C ARG A 109 23.12 2.94 -0.68
N ASP A 110 24.22 2.47 -1.23
CA ASP A 110 25.13 1.58 -0.51
C ASP A 110 26.03 2.37 0.46
N GLU A 111 26.92 1.66 1.15
CA GLU A 111 27.93 2.22 2.06
C GLU A 111 28.87 3.26 1.42
N ASN A 112 29.06 3.20 0.10
CA ASN A 112 29.90 4.11 -0.68
C ASN A 112 29.09 5.26 -1.29
N ASN A 113 27.82 5.39 -0.92
CA ASN A 113 26.88 6.37 -1.44
C ASN A 113 26.59 6.20 -2.96
N PHE A 114 26.73 5.00 -3.50
CA PHE A 114 26.28 4.68 -4.86
C PHE A 114 24.82 4.19 -4.87
N PRO A 115 24.03 4.53 -5.90
CA PRO A 115 22.66 4.03 -6.01
C PRO A 115 22.60 2.51 -6.13
N ILE A 116 21.71 1.91 -5.35
CA ILE A 116 21.43 0.48 -5.42
C ILE A 116 20.46 0.20 -6.58
N SER A 117 20.83 -0.72 -7.47
CA SER A 117 19.97 -1.17 -8.55
C SER A 117 19.06 -2.30 -8.10
N LEU A 118 17.76 -2.21 -8.37
CA LEU A 118 16.79 -3.23 -7.97
C LEU A 118 16.49 -4.24 -9.08
N HIS A 119 17.13 -4.09 -10.24
CA HIS A 119 17.01 -4.99 -11.37
C HIS A 119 18.01 -6.16 -11.29
N THR A 120 18.32 -6.62 -10.08
CA THR A 120 19.33 -7.64 -9.82
C THR A 120 18.67 -8.87 -9.20
N GLU A 121 19.23 -10.05 -9.47
CA GLU A 121 18.71 -11.32 -8.93
C GLU A 121 18.79 -11.40 -7.39
N LYS A 122 19.60 -10.53 -6.77
CA LYS A 122 19.86 -10.51 -5.32
C LYS A 122 19.44 -9.21 -4.66
N LEU A 123 18.23 -8.77 -4.95
CA LEU A 123 17.63 -7.53 -4.44
C LEU A 123 17.86 -7.32 -2.93
N PHE A 124 17.53 -8.32 -2.10
CA PHE A 124 17.65 -8.21 -0.65
C PHE A 124 19.10 -8.07 -0.17
N GLU A 125 20.04 -8.77 -0.79
CA GLU A 125 21.46 -8.67 -0.43
C GLU A 125 21.97 -7.25 -0.69
N GLN A 126 21.53 -6.64 -1.79
CA GLN A 126 21.93 -5.27 -2.13
C GLN A 126 21.25 -4.22 -1.25
N ILE A 127 19.94 -4.36 -1.02
CA ILE A 127 19.17 -3.49 -0.13
C ILE A 127 19.74 -3.51 1.30
N SER A 128 20.19 -4.67 1.77
CA SER A 128 20.79 -4.83 3.10
C SER A 128 22.11 -4.05 3.29
N ARG A 129 22.76 -3.62 2.20
CA ARG A 129 23.94 -2.75 2.25
C ARG A 129 23.61 -1.29 2.50
N CYS A 130 22.33 -0.91 2.49
CA CYS A 130 21.93 0.47 2.74
C CYS A 130 22.08 0.82 4.22
N PRO A 131 23.01 1.71 4.61
CA PRO A 131 23.25 2.03 6.01
C PRO A 131 22.08 2.80 6.66
N TYR A 132 21.19 3.36 5.84
CA TYR A 132 20.05 4.16 6.29
C TYR A 132 18.72 3.41 6.21
N LEU A 133 18.75 2.09 5.98
CA LEU A 133 17.56 1.27 5.91
C LEU A 133 17.34 0.50 7.20
N SER A 134 16.11 0.51 7.69
CA SER A 134 15.64 -0.38 8.75
C SER A 134 14.54 -1.28 8.19
N ILE A 135 14.69 -2.59 8.36
CA ILE A 135 13.72 -3.59 7.91
C ILE A 135 12.93 -4.08 9.11
N PHE A 136 11.60 -4.07 9.02
CA PHE A 136 10.72 -4.64 10.02
C PHE A 136 10.23 -6.01 9.56
N ASN A 137 10.57 -7.04 10.32
CA ASN A 137 10.31 -8.44 9.96
C ASN A 137 9.11 -9.06 10.70
N GLU A 138 8.47 -8.33 11.60
CA GLU A 138 7.36 -8.84 12.42
C GLU A 138 6.01 -8.39 11.88
N ASN A 139 5.15 -9.35 11.54
CA ASN A 139 3.77 -9.11 11.16
C ASN A 139 2.85 -9.20 12.38
N HIS A 140 2.17 -8.10 12.70
CA HIS A 140 1.21 -8.03 13.79
C HIS A 140 -0.25 -8.01 13.31
N HIS A 141 -0.50 -8.17 12.00
CA HIS A 141 -1.81 -7.99 11.38
C HIS A 141 -2.54 -9.31 11.10
N MET A 142 -1.82 -10.29 10.55
CA MET A 142 -2.37 -11.55 10.06
C MET A 142 -2.27 -12.66 11.12
N ASN A 143 -3.08 -13.71 10.96
CA ASN A 143 -2.90 -14.95 11.73
C ASN A 143 -1.69 -15.75 11.19
N ASP A 144 -1.32 -16.81 11.90
CA ASP A 144 -0.10 -17.57 11.63
C ASP A 144 -0.11 -18.19 10.21
N GLN A 145 -1.27 -18.69 9.76
CA GLN A 145 -1.39 -19.35 8.46
C GLN A 145 -1.32 -18.38 7.26
N LEU A 146 -1.97 -17.22 7.35
CA LEU A 146 -1.83 -16.17 6.34
C LEU A 146 -0.41 -15.59 6.34
N SER A 147 0.23 -15.57 7.51
CA SER A 147 1.63 -15.15 7.64
C SER A 147 2.58 -16.16 7.01
N ASP A 148 2.30 -17.46 7.08
CA ASP A 148 3.13 -18.51 6.47
C ASP A 148 3.13 -18.45 4.95
N PHE A 149 1.97 -18.23 4.32
CA PHE A 149 1.91 -17.96 2.88
C PHE A 149 2.73 -16.72 2.51
N THR A 150 2.60 -15.65 3.31
CA THR A 150 3.33 -14.40 3.09
C THR A 150 4.85 -14.58 3.29
N ARG A 151 5.28 -15.47 4.19
CA ARG A 151 6.70 -15.81 4.42
C ARG A 151 7.37 -16.33 3.15
N LEU A 152 6.64 -16.98 2.24
CA LEU A 152 7.17 -17.42 0.94
C LEU A 152 7.69 -16.25 0.09
N LEU A 153 7.12 -15.04 0.26
CA LEU A 153 7.51 -13.84 -0.46
C LEU A 153 8.66 -13.09 0.24
N TYR A 154 8.61 -12.95 1.58
CA TYR A 154 9.56 -12.15 2.36
C TYR A 154 10.76 -12.96 2.90
N GLY A 155 10.72 -14.28 2.80
CA GLY A 155 11.76 -15.20 3.26
C GLY A 155 11.69 -15.53 4.76
N GLU A 156 12.61 -16.38 5.20
CA GLU A 156 12.64 -17.00 6.54
C GLU A 156 12.69 -16.02 7.71
N ASN A 157 13.15 -14.79 7.49
CA ASN A 157 13.23 -13.78 8.54
C ASN A 157 11.86 -13.19 8.90
N TYR A 158 10.82 -13.39 8.06
CA TYR A 158 9.47 -12.90 8.30
C TYR A 158 8.74 -13.71 9.37
N ARG A 159 8.36 -13.03 10.46
CA ARG A 159 7.82 -13.63 11.68
C ARG A 159 6.45 -13.08 12.00
N HIS A 160 5.59 -13.90 12.59
CA HIS A 160 4.35 -13.41 13.21
C HIS A 160 4.69 -12.81 14.59
N GLY A 161 4.13 -11.65 14.89
CA GLY A 161 4.40 -10.92 16.13
C GLY A 161 3.53 -11.35 17.31
N ARG A 162 2.30 -11.82 17.04
CA ARG A 162 1.36 -12.36 18.04
C ARG A 162 0.47 -13.42 17.40
N SER A 163 0.32 -14.57 18.07
CA SER A 163 -0.66 -15.57 17.64
C SER A 163 -2.07 -15.02 17.84
N ARG A 164 -2.91 -15.16 16.82
CA ARG A 164 -4.32 -14.72 16.81
C ARG A 164 -5.23 -15.94 16.67
N PRO A 165 -6.39 -15.96 17.37
CA PRO A 165 -7.31 -17.09 17.27
C PRO A 165 -7.86 -17.24 15.85
N ALA A 166 -8.00 -18.48 15.40
CA ALA A 166 -8.60 -18.80 14.11
C ALA A 166 -10.10 -18.48 14.10
N LEU A 167 -10.59 -17.92 12.99
CA LEU A 167 -12.02 -17.77 12.73
C LEU A 167 -12.59 -19.10 12.25
N SER A 168 -13.47 -19.71 13.05
CA SER A 168 -14.18 -20.94 12.68
C SER A 168 -15.50 -20.60 11.98
N ILE A 169 -15.59 -20.87 10.68
CA ILE A 169 -16.80 -20.67 9.87
C ILE A 169 -17.36 -22.06 9.55
N SER A 170 -18.59 -22.37 9.98
CA SER A 170 -19.15 -23.73 9.92
C SER A 170 -19.38 -24.32 8.52
N ALA A 171 -19.34 -23.50 7.45
CA ALA A 171 -19.34 -23.97 6.06
C ALA A 171 -17.92 -24.30 5.54
N ILE A 172 -16.89 -24.05 6.36
CA ILE A 172 -15.47 -24.27 6.10
C ILE A 172 -15.01 -25.23 7.20
N ASN A 173 -15.18 -26.53 6.96
CA ASN A 173 -14.73 -27.53 7.93
C ASN A 173 -13.20 -27.55 8.00
N ASP A 174 -12.73 -27.37 9.24
CA ASP A 174 -11.44 -27.68 9.83
C ASP A 174 -10.16 -26.93 9.40
N SER A 175 -9.60 -26.28 10.42
CA SER A 175 -8.20 -25.86 10.62
C SER A 175 -7.61 -24.76 9.73
N ASN A 176 -8.23 -24.33 8.62
CA ASN A 176 -7.67 -23.29 7.74
C ASN A 176 -8.55 -22.01 7.67
N PRO A 177 -8.02 -20.81 8.02
CA PRO A 177 -8.73 -19.54 8.05
C PRO A 177 -8.80 -18.87 6.67
N TYR A 178 -8.37 -19.55 5.61
CA TYR A 178 -8.50 -19.13 4.24
C TYR A 178 -9.28 -20.20 3.46
N LEU A 179 -10.21 -19.74 2.63
CA LEU A 179 -10.93 -20.57 1.68
C LEU A 179 -10.52 -20.15 0.27
N LEU A 180 -9.96 -21.08 -0.50
CA LEU A 180 -9.86 -20.91 -1.93
C LEU A 180 -11.14 -21.46 -2.57
N GLY A 181 -12.08 -20.58 -2.91
CA GLY A 181 -13.24 -20.95 -3.70
C GLY A 181 -12.86 -21.08 -5.17
N SER A 182 -12.92 -22.28 -5.73
CA SER A 182 -12.76 -22.48 -7.18
C SER A 182 -14.13 -22.37 -7.86
N LEU A 183 -14.32 -21.36 -8.71
CA LEU A 183 -15.43 -21.33 -9.65
C LEU A 183 -15.02 -22.10 -10.90
N LEU A 184 -15.55 -23.30 -11.07
CA LEU A 184 -15.42 -24.05 -12.33
C LEU A 184 -16.56 -23.61 -13.24
N VAL A 185 -16.25 -22.75 -14.21
CA VAL A 185 -17.17 -22.41 -15.30
C VAL A 185 -17.03 -23.49 -16.37
N ASP A 186 -18.11 -24.20 -16.67
CA ASP A 186 -18.13 -25.24 -17.69
C ASP A 186 -17.85 -24.61 -19.07
N SER A 187 -16.64 -24.85 -19.58
CA SER A 187 -16.09 -24.25 -20.81
C SER A 187 -16.79 -24.70 -22.10
N SER A 188 -17.85 -25.52 -22.02
CA SER A 188 -18.63 -25.98 -23.16
C SER A 188 -19.47 -24.87 -23.82
N SER A 189 -19.62 -23.72 -23.16
CA SER A 189 -20.14 -22.48 -23.74
C SER A 189 -19.25 -21.31 -23.32
N PHE A 190 -18.89 -20.42 -24.26
CA PHE A 190 -18.16 -19.20 -23.92
C PHE A 190 -19.05 -18.37 -23.00
N SER A 191 -18.76 -18.37 -21.69
CA SER A 191 -19.44 -17.47 -20.78
C SER A 191 -19.19 -16.05 -21.24
N THR A 192 -20.25 -15.24 -21.29
CA THR A 192 -20.06 -13.82 -21.54
C THR A 192 -19.43 -13.22 -20.30
N ARG A 193 -18.57 -12.20 -20.47
CA ARG A 193 -18.00 -11.46 -19.33
C ARG A 193 -19.06 -10.96 -18.34
N SER A 194 -20.30 -10.75 -18.80
CA SER A 194 -21.41 -10.37 -17.94
C SER A 194 -21.87 -11.50 -17.02
N GLU A 195 -21.88 -12.74 -17.51
CA GLU A 195 -22.23 -13.94 -16.73
C GLU A 195 -21.18 -14.22 -15.67
N ASP A 196 -19.89 -14.10 -16.00
CA ASP A 196 -18.81 -14.25 -15.02
C ASP A 196 -18.93 -13.22 -13.88
N LEU A 197 -19.19 -11.95 -14.23
CA LEU A 197 -19.38 -10.88 -13.25
C LEU A 197 -20.60 -11.12 -12.35
N ASP A 198 -21.70 -11.62 -12.92
CA ASP A 198 -22.90 -11.92 -12.15
C ASP A 198 -22.67 -13.11 -11.21
N LEU A 199 -22.05 -14.19 -11.69
CA LEU A 199 -21.68 -15.36 -10.88
C LEU A 199 -20.77 -14.99 -9.71
N GLU A 200 -19.67 -14.27 -9.98
CA GLU A 200 -18.77 -13.82 -8.92
C GLU A 200 -19.49 -12.91 -7.92
N SER A 201 -20.33 -11.98 -8.39
CA SER A 201 -21.06 -11.09 -7.50
C SER A 201 -22.06 -11.83 -6.61
N HIS A 202 -22.71 -12.88 -7.12
CA HIS A 202 -23.58 -13.76 -6.34
C HIS A 202 -22.79 -14.52 -5.28
N LEU A 203 -21.64 -15.09 -5.62
CA LEU A 203 -20.80 -15.80 -4.66
C LEU A 203 -20.33 -14.89 -3.53
N VAL A 204 -19.85 -13.68 -3.88
CA VAL A 204 -19.43 -12.69 -2.88
C VAL A 204 -20.60 -12.31 -1.97
N HIS A 205 -21.78 -12.06 -2.53
CA HIS A 205 -22.97 -11.76 -1.74
C HIS A 205 -23.34 -12.91 -0.78
N SER A 206 -23.39 -14.15 -1.26
CA SER A 206 -23.67 -15.32 -0.42
C SER A 206 -22.65 -15.50 0.70
N LEU A 207 -21.36 -15.32 0.41
CA LEU A 207 -20.31 -15.39 1.41
C LEU A 207 -20.46 -14.30 2.48
N ILE A 208 -20.80 -13.08 2.07
CA ILE A 208 -20.97 -11.97 3.02
C ILE A 208 -22.18 -12.22 3.91
N ASN A 209 -23.30 -12.72 3.37
CA ASN A 209 -24.48 -13.08 4.16
C ASN A 209 -24.14 -14.11 5.24
N GLU A 210 -23.28 -15.08 4.94
CA GLU A 210 -22.77 -16.02 5.94
C GLU A 210 -21.84 -15.34 6.96
N LEU A 211 -20.95 -14.45 6.51
CA LEU A 211 -19.97 -13.80 7.39
C LEU A 211 -20.62 -12.80 8.35
N VAL A 212 -21.62 -12.03 7.92
CA VAL A 212 -22.28 -11.02 8.78
C VAL A 212 -23.02 -11.63 9.95
N LEU A 213 -23.41 -12.92 9.86
CA LEU A 213 -23.96 -13.66 11.00
C LEU A 213 -22.93 -13.94 12.10
N ARG A 214 -21.62 -13.77 11.81
CA ARG A 214 -20.51 -14.18 12.68
C ARG A 214 -19.57 -13.03 13.05
N ILE A 215 -19.41 -12.05 12.16
CA ILE A 215 -18.55 -10.88 12.37
C ILE A 215 -19.28 -9.59 11.98
N SER A 216 -18.89 -8.48 12.58
CA SER A 216 -19.46 -7.18 12.24
C SER A 216 -19.17 -6.83 10.79
N LEU A 217 -20.18 -6.30 10.08
CA LEU A 217 -20.06 -5.84 8.70
C LEU A 217 -18.90 -4.83 8.51
N SER A 218 -18.62 -4.00 9.51
CA SER A 218 -17.49 -3.05 9.51
C SER A 218 -16.11 -3.71 9.45
N SER A 219 -16.02 -5.01 9.74
CA SER A 219 -14.79 -5.80 9.69
C SER A 219 -14.63 -6.56 8.37
N ILE A 220 -15.62 -6.48 7.48
CA ILE A 220 -15.60 -7.15 6.18
C ILE A 220 -15.16 -6.14 5.12
N PHE A 221 -14.11 -6.50 4.38
CA PHE A 221 -13.63 -5.71 3.25
C PHE A 221 -13.49 -6.58 2.02
N ILE A 222 -14.00 -6.09 0.88
CA ILE A 222 -13.97 -6.80 -0.40
C ILE A 222 -12.96 -6.11 -1.30
N ILE A 223 -11.96 -6.88 -1.75
CA ILE A 223 -10.96 -6.40 -2.70
C ILE A 223 -11.19 -7.10 -4.04
N THR A 224 -11.25 -6.32 -5.11
CA THR A 224 -11.25 -6.81 -6.49
C THR A 224 -10.35 -5.92 -7.33
N PRO A 225 -9.54 -6.48 -8.24
CA PRO A 225 -8.66 -5.71 -9.11
C PRO A 225 -9.44 -4.89 -10.17
N HIS A 226 -10.68 -5.29 -10.50
CA HIS A 226 -11.41 -4.72 -11.62
C HIS A 226 -12.58 -3.84 -11.19
N ARG A 227 -12.61 -2.61 -11.73
CA ARG A 227 -13.68 -1.65 -11.47
C ARG A 227 -15.08 -2.20 -11.81
N MET A 228 -15.20 -2.97 -12.89
CA MET A 228 -16.48 -3.55 -13.31
C MET A 228 -17.01 -4.56 -12.29
N GLN A 229 -16.16 -5.44 -11.78
CA GLN A 229 -16.50 -6.42 -10.74
C GLN A 229 -16.87 -5.72 -9.44
N ARG A 230 -16.13 -4.68 -9.05
CA ARG A 230 -16.50 -3.85 -7.89
C ARG A 230 -17.90 -3.25 -8.04
N SER A 231 -18.22 -2.69 -9.20
CA SER A 231 -19.54 -2.13 -9.47
C SER A 231 -20.65 -3.20 -9.40
N ALA A 232 -20.42 -4.37 -10.00
CA ALA A 232 -21.36 -5.49 -9.98
C ALA A 232 -21.64 -5.98 -8.54
N ILE A 233 -20.59 -6.23 -7.76
CA ILE A 233 -20.69 -6.60 -6.34
C ILE A 233 -21.44 -5.53 -5.55
N GLN A 234 -21.08 -4.25 -5.71
CA GLN A 234 -21.74 -3.15 -5.00
C GLN A 234 -23.24 -3.06 -5.34
N GLN A 235 -23.60 -3.24 -6.60
CA GLN A 235 -25.00 -3.26 -7.03
C GLN A 235 -25.73 -4.46 -6.41
N LYS A 236 -25.11 -5.64 -6.39
CA LYS A 236 -25.68 -6.85 -5.81
C LYS A 236 -25.95 -6.72 -4.32
N LEU A 237 -24.99 -6.17 -3.57
CA LEU A 237 -25.11 -5.94 -2.13
C LEU A 237 -26.16 -4.87 -1.79
N LYS A 238 -26.32 -3.83 -2.62
CA LYS A 238 -27.35 -2.80 -2.41
C LYS A 238 -28.76 -3.31 -2.66
N ASN A 239 -28.92 -4.16 -3.67
CA ASN A 239 -30.24 -4.65 -4.09
C ASN A 239 -30.80 -5.73 -3.15
N ASN A 240 -29.93 -6.40 -2.39
CA ASN A 240 -30.28 -7.51 -1.51
C ASN A 240 -29.84 -7.19 -0.08
N LEU A 241 -30.29 -6.03 0.43
CA LEU A 241 -30.01 -5.61 1.81
C LEU A 241 -30.31 -6.75 2.79
N PHE A 242 -29.31 -7.05 3.64
CA PHE A 242 -29.25 -8.12 4.64
C PHE A 242 -30.55 -8.37 5.42
#